data_AF-A0A379WP62-F1
#
_entry.id   AF-A0A379WP62-F1
#
_cell.length_a   1.000
_cell.length_b   1.000
_cell.length_c   1.000
_cell.angle_alpha   90.00
_cell.angle_beta   90.00
_cell.angle_gamma   90.00
#
_symmetry.space_group_name_H-M   'P 1'
#
loop_
_entity.id
_entity.type
_entity.pdbx_description
1 polymer ?
#
loop_
_entity_poly.entity_id
_entity_poly.type
_entity_poly.pdbx_seq_one_letter_code
_entity_poly.pdbx_strand_id
1 'polypeptide(L)'
;MPVDYILNGFQQLLLGMPAPVAIILFALIAWQVSGVGMGIATLISLIAIGAIGAWSQAMITLALVLTALLFCVVIGLPMGIWLARSPRAAKIVRPLLDAMQTTPAFVYLGADCHVIRHR
;
A
#
# COMPACT_ATOMS: atom_id res chain seq x y z
N MET A 1 18.60 10.19 2.26
CA MET A 1 18.57 9.28 1.09
C MET A 1 17.51 9.75 0.09
N PRO A 2 17.58 9.42 -1.22
CA PRO A 2 16.62 9.90 -2.23
C PRO A 2 15.14 9.64 -1.86
N VAL A 3 14.88 8.53 -1.18
CA VAL A 3 13.56 8.15 -0.66
C VAL A 3 13.02 9.16 0.36
N ASP A 4 13.87 9.72 1.23
CA ASP A 4 13.44 10.68 2.25
C ASP A 4 12.91 11.96 1.61
N TYR A 5 13.53 12.43 0.52
CA TYR A 5 13.08 13.65 -0.15
C TYR A 5 11.68 13.48 -0.72
N ILE A 6 11.39 12.33 -1.34
CA ILE A 6 10.07 12.03 -1.90
C ILE A 6 9.04 11.84 -0.77
N LEU A 7 9.41 11.09 0.27
CA LEU A 7 8.55 10.85 1.42
C LEU A 7 8.17 12.16 2.14
N ASN A 8 9.15 13.00 2.46
CA ASN A 8 8.91 14.30 3.09
C ASN A 8 8.07 15.20 2.17
N GLY A 9 8.26 15.14 0.85
CA GLY A 9 7.42 15.85 -0.11
C GLY A 9 5.95 15.45 -0.01
N PHE A 10 5.65 14.15 -0.03
CA PHE A 10 4.28 13.65 0.16
C PHE A 10 3.71 13.97 1.54
N GLN A 11 4.52 13.87 2.60
CA GLN A 11 4.09 14.21 3.96
C GLN A 11 3.72 15.68 4.10
N GLN A 12 4.54 16.60 3.58
CA GLN A 12 4.25 18.03 3.63
C GLN A 12 3.00 18.38 2.84
N LEU A 13 2.79 17.72 1.69
CA LEU A 13 1.59 17.92 0.87
C LEU A 13 0.33 17.42 1.59
N LEU A 14 0.38 16.22 2.18
CA LEU A 14 -0.77 15.60 2.86
C LEU A 14 -1.07 16.23 4.23
N LEU A 15 -0.05 16.57 5.02
CA LEU A 15 -0.20 17.20 6.34
C LEU A 15 -0.45 18.70 6.24
N GLY A 16 0.05 19.36 5.20
CA GLY A 16 -0.20 20.78 4.94
C GLY A 16 -1.63 21.08 4.50
N MET A 17 -2.39 20.06 4.08
CA MET A 17 -3.78 20.22 3.70
C MET A 17 -4.70 20.16 4.94
N PRO A 18 -5.61 21.12 5.14
CA PRO A 18 -6.52 21.10 6.29
C PRO A 18 -7.41 19.86 6.25
N ALA A 19 -7.54 19.17 7.39
CA ALA A 19 -8.21 17.88 7.50
C ALA A 19 -9.62 17.83 6.87
N PRO A 20 -10.51 18.83 7.06
CA PRO A 20 -11.83 18.79 6.44
C PRO A 20 -11.80 18.76 4.91
N VAL A 21 -10.83 19.45 4.29
CA VAL A 21 -10.69 19.48 2.83
C VAL A 21 -10.23 18.11 2.30
N ALA A 22 -9.31 17.47 3.01
CA ALA A 22 -8.82 16.14 2.64
C ALA A 22 -9.91 15.07 2.76
N ILE A 23 -10.71 15.14 3.83
CA ILE A 23 -11.85 14.23 4.03
C ILE A 23 -12.84 14.32 2.86
N ILE A 24 -13.23 15.54 2.48
CA ILE A 24 -14.16 15.75 1.37
C ILE A 24 -13.54 15.27 0.06
N LEU A 25 -12.27 15.61 -0.19
CA LEU A 25 -11.57 15.22 -1.42
C LEU A 25 -11.52 13.69 -1.57
N PHE A 26 -11.09 12.97 -0.54
CA PHE A 26 -10.99 11.52 -0.59
C PHE A 26 -12.36 10.85 -0.69
N ALA A 27 -13.39 11.36 0.01
CA ALA A 27 -14.75 10.85 -0.12
C ALA A 27 -15.31 11.05 -1.54
N LEU A 28 -15.03 12.18 -2.18
CA LEU A 28 -15.42 12.43 -3.57
C LEU A 28 -14.71 11.50 -4.56
N ILE A 29 -13.41 11.27 -4.37
CA ILE A 29 -12.64 10.32 -5.19
C ILE A 29 -13.20 8.90 -5.02
N ALA A 30 -13.43 8.46 -3.78
CA ALA A 30 -13.99 7.15 -3.50
C ALA A 30 -15.40 6.98 -4.11
N TRP A 31 -16.22 8.04 -4.04
CA TRP A 31 -17.53 8.07 -4.67
C TRP A 31 -17.45 7.90 -6.19
N GLN A 32 -16.55 8.63 -6.86
CA GLN A 32 -16.36 8.55 -8.31
C GLN A 32 -15.84 7.19 -8.78
N VAL A 33 -14.94 6.56 -8.02
CA VAL A 33 -14.31 5.29 -8.41
C VAL A 33 -15.19 4.07 -8.09
N SER A 34 -15.94 4.10 -6.99
CA SER A 34 -16.60 2.90 -6.46
C SER A 34 -18.10 3.07 -6.17
N GLY A 35 -18.68 4.23 -6.49
CA GLY A 35 -20.11 4.50 -6.32
C GLY A 35 -20.48 5.07 -4.95
N VAL A 36 -21.76 5.47 -4.81
CA VAL A 36 -22.29 6.28 -3.68
C VAL A 36 -22.03 5.60 -2.33
N GLY A 37 -22.24 4.28 -2.25
CA GLY A 37 -22.07 3.52 -1.00
C GLY A 37 -20.64 3.58 -0.46
N MET A 38 -19.64 3.47 -1.33
CA MET A 38 -18.24 3.55 -0.94
C MET A 38 -17.82 4.99 -0.59
N GLY A 39 -18.39 6.00 -1.26
CA GLY A 39 -18.19 7.41 -0.91
C GLY A 39 -18.66 7.74 0.51
N ILE A 40 -19.85 7.27 0.89
CA ILE A 40 -20.39 7.48 2.25
C ILE A 40 -19.57 6.70 3.28
N ALA A 41 -19.23 5.44 2.98
CA ALA A 41 -18.43 4.61 3.89
C ALA A 41 -17.06 5.26 4.17
N THR A 42 -16.35 5.72 3.13
CA THR A 42 -15.05 6.40 3.29
C THR A 42 -15.17 7.72 4.04
N LEU A 43 -16.22 8.51 3.81
CA LEU A 43 -16.47 9.74 4.57
C LEU A 43 -16.61 9.46 6.07
N ILE A 44 -17.44 8.49 6.45
CA ILE A 44 -17.66 8.10 7.84
C ILE A 44 -16.35 7.59 8.46
N SER A 45 -15.61 6.73 7.75
CA SER A 45 -14.33 6.20 8.24
C SER A 45 -13.29 7.29 8.47
N LEU A 46 -13.17 8.25 7.55
CA LEU A 46 -12.19 9.34 7.68
C LEU A 46 -12.55 10.32 8.81
N ILE A 47 -13.84 10.59 9.02
CA ILE A 47 -14.31 11.37 10.17
C ILE A 47 -13.99 10.63 11.47
N ALA A 48 -14.21 9.32 11.54
CA ALA A 48 -13.87 8.52 12.72
C ALA A 48 -12.36 8.54 13.03
N ILE A 49 -11.50 8.44 12.01
CA ILE A 49 -10.04 8.55 12.17
C ILE A 49 -9.66 9.94 12.71
N GLY A 50 -10.29 10.99 12.19
CA GLY A 50 -10.10 12.36 12.67
C GLY A 50 -10.53 12.54 14.13
N ALA A 51 -11.66 11.94 14.52
CA ALA A 51 -12.21 12.02 15.88
C ALA A 51 -11.31 11.35 16.93
N ILE A 52 -10.60 10.28 16.55
CA ILE A 52 -9.64 9.57 17.42
C ILE A 52 -8.29 10.33 17.49
N GLY A 53 -8.10 11.39 16.70
CA GLY A 53 -6.85 12.15 16.64
C GLY A 53 -5.72 11.46 15.86
N ALA A 54 -6.02 10.37 15.15
CA ALA A 54 -5.05 9.59 14.38
C ALA A 54 -4.78 10.17 12.97
N TRP A 55 -5.21 11.42 12.72
CA TRP A 55 -5.11 12.06 11.41
C TRP A 55 -3.67 12.13 10.87
N SER A 56 -2.74 12.64 11.68
CA SER A 56 -1.33 12.76 11.28
C SER A 56 -0.73 11.40 10.94
N GLN A 57 -1.02 10.38 11.75
CA GLN A 57 -0.52 9.02 11.53
C GLN A 57 -1.09 8.42 10.24
N ALA A 58 -2.38 8.64 9.96
CA ALA A 58 -3.01 8.19 8.72
C ALA A 58 -2.42 8.86 7.47
N MET A 59 -2.07 10.15 7.53
CA MET A 59 -1.40 10.83 6.41
C MET A 59 0.04 10.35 6.22
N ILE A 60 0.76 10.04 7.30
CA ILE A 60 2.11 9.45 7.25
C ILE A 60 2.07 8.07 6.59
N THR A 61 1.12 7.21 6.97
CA THR A 61 0.98 5.89 6.33
C THR A 61 0.63 6.00 4.86
N LEU A 62 -0.26 6.93 4.49
CA LEU A 62 -0.59 7.19 3.09
C LEU A 62 0.63 7.69 2.31
N ALA A 63 1.44 8.60 2.87
CA ALA A 63 2.66 9.10 2.25
C ALA A 63 3.69 7.97 2.02
N LEU A 64 3.83 7.06 2.98
CA LEU A 64 4.69 5.88 2.85
C LEU A 64 4.22 4.96 1.73
N VAL A 65 2.91 4.66 1.68
CA VAL A 65 2.32 3.82 0.63
C VAL A 65 2.49 4.48 -0.75
N LEU A 66 2.21 5.78 -0.90
CA LEU A 66 2.39 6.50 -2.16
C LEU A 66 3.84 6.52 -2.62
N THR A 67 4.78 6.75 -1.69
CA THR A 67 6.22 6.72 -1.99
C THR A 67 6.63 5.33 -2.47
N ALA A 68 6.23 4.27 -1.76
CA ALA A 68 6.53 2.90 -2.14
C ALA A 68 5.90 2.52 -3.50
N LEU A 69 4.64 2.92 -3.74
CA LEU A 69 3.95 2.70 -5.01
C LEU A 69 4.65 3.41 -6.17
N LEU A 70 5.14 4.63 -5.98
CA LEU A 70 5.88 5.36 -6.99
C LEU A 70 7.14 4.58 -7.43
N PHE A 71 7.96 4.13 -6.48
CA PHE A 71 9.13 3.31 -6.79
C PHE A 71 8.75 1.95 -7.39
N CYS A 72 7.68 1.33 -6.89
CA CYS A 72 7.17 0.06 -7.40
C CYS A 72 6.74 0.18 -8.87
N VAL A 73 6.04 1.25 -9.26
CA VAL A 73 5.66 1.46 -10.66
C VAL A 73 6.87 1.79 -11.52
N VAL A 74 7.75 2.68 -11.05
CA VAL A 74 8.95 3.11 -11.80
C VAL A 74 9.88 1.94 -12.11
N ILE A 75 10.08 1.03 -11.17
CA ILE A 75 11.01 -0.11 -11.32
C ILE A 75 10.27 -1.38 -11.74
N GLY A 76 9.13 -1.66 -11.12
CA GLY A 76 8.33 -2.86 -11.35
C GLY A 76 7.64 -2.90 -12.71
N LEU A 77 7.20 -1.76 -13.27
CA LEU A 77 6.56 -1.75 -14.58
C LEU A 77 7.54 -2.12 -15.72
N PRO A 78 8.76 -1.52 -15.80
CA PRO A 78 9.76 -1.94 -16.80
C PRO A 78 10.20 -3.40 -16.62
N MET A 79 10.46 -3.83 -15.38
CA MET A 79 10.82 -5.23 -15.10
C MET A 79 9.69 -6.19 -15.49
N GLY A 80 8.44 -5.83 -15.19
CA GLY A 80 7.26 -6.61 -15.55
C GLY A 80 7.08 -6.75 -17.06
N ILE A 81 7.28 -5.66 -17.82
CA ILE A 81 7.22 -5.70 -19.29
C ILE A 81 8.34 -6.58 -19.87
N TRP A 82 9.55 -6.52 -19.31
CA TRP A 82 10.66 -7.37 -19.74
C TRP A 82 10.40 -8.86 -19.46
N LEU A 83 9.85 -9.18 -18.30
CA LEU A 83 9.43 -10.54 -17.94
C LEU A 83 8.32 -11.08 -18.85
N ALA A 84 7.36 -10.23 -19.23
CA ALA A 84 6.29 -10.60 -20.14
C ALA A 84 6.80 -10.97 -21.54
N ARG A 85 7.92 -10.37 -21.99
CA ARG A 85 8.52 -10.65 -23.31
C ARG A 85 9.49 -11.82 -23.32
N SER A 86 10.02 -12.26 -22.17
CA SER A 86 11.01 -13.34 -22.10
C SER A 86 10.43 -14.60 -21.42
N PRO A 87 10.16 -15.68 -22.19
CA PRO A 87 9.65 -16.94 -21.65
C PRO A 87 10.59 -17.57 -20.61
N ARG A 88 11.91 -17.35 -20.76
CA ARG A 88 12.93 -17.85 -19.82
C ARG A 88 12.89 -17.10 -18.49
N ALA A 89 12.78 -15.77 -18.53
CA ALA A 89 12.73 -14.95 -17.32
C ALA A 89 11.40 -15.15 -16.56
N ALA A 90 10.28 -15.27 -17.29
CA ALA A 90 8.99 -15.61 -16.70
C ALA A 90 8.99 -16.96 -15.96
N LYS A 91 9.70 -17.98 -16.48
CA LYS A 91 9.78 -19.30 -15.84
C LYS A 91 10.49 -19.27 -14.48
N ILE A 92 11.41 -18.34 -14.27
CA ILE A 92 12.16 -18.17 -13.02
C ILE A 92 11.39 -17.31 -12.01
N VAL A 93 10.74 -16.24 -12.48
CA VAL A 93 10.06 -15.28 -11.61
C VAL A 93 8.66 -15.74 -11.20
N ARG A 94 7.95 -16.52 -12.00
CA ARG A 94 6.62 -17.07 -11.66
C ARG A 94 6.60 -17.83 -10.33
N PRO A 95 7.51 -18.79 -10.05
CA PRO A 95 7.59 -19.45 -8.75
C PRO A 95 7.76 -18.48 -7.57
N LEU A 96 8.52 -17.39 -7.75
CA LEU A 96 8.70 -16.38 -6.71
C LEU A 96 7.42 -15.59 -6.48
N LEU A 97 6.73 -15.18 -7.55
CA LEU A 97 5.44 -14.48 -7.46
C LEU A 97 4.37 -15.37 -6.82
N ASP A 98 4.30 -16.65 -7.21
CA ASP A 98 3.39 -17.64 -6.63
C ASP A 98 3.73 -17.85 -5.15
N ALA A 99 5.01 -17.90 -4.77
CA ALA A 99 5.42 -17.96 -3.37
C ALA A 99 4.98 -16.70 -2.60
N MET A 100 5.20 -15.50 -3.13
CA MET A 100 4.75 -14.25 -2.48
C MET A 100 3.23 -14.19 -2.27
N GLN A 101 2.46 -14.86 -3.14
CA GLN A 101 1.00 -14.88 -3.07
C GLN A 101 0.43 -16.05 -2.23
N THR A 102 1.22 -17.10 -1.98
CA THR A 102 0.75 -18.33 -1.31
C THR A 102 1.45 -18.65 0.00
N THR A 103 2.52 -17.96 0.39
CA THR A 103 3.19 -18.23 1.67
C THR A 103 2.33 -17.79 2.85
N PRO A 104 1.88 -18.71 3.72
CA PRO A 104 1.24 -18.33 4.98
C PRO A 104 2.31 -17.69 5.89
N ALA A 105 1.91 -16.63 6.62
CA ALA A 105 2.81 -15.83 7.47
C ALA A 105 3.67 -16.67 8.45
N PHE A 106 3.21 -17.87 8.80
CA PHE A 106 3.89 -18.83 9.67
C PHE A 106 5.24 -19.36 9.13
N VAL A 107 5.46 -19.39 7.80
CA VAL A 107 6.72 -19.88 7.21
C VAL A 107 7.84 -18.84 7.32
N TYR A 108 7.50 -17.56 7.27
CA TYR A 108 8.48 -16.47 7.34
C TYR A 108 8.95 -16.17 8.77
N LEU A 109 8.10 -16.43 9.76
CA LEU A 109 8.39 -16.22 11.18
C LEU A 109 8.82 -17.50 11.93
N GLY A 110 8.99 -18.64 11.24
CA GLY A 110 9.17 -19.93 11.90
C GLY A 110 9.82 -21.01 11.03
N ALA A 111 11.12 -20.90 10.81
CA ALA A 111 11.98 -22.09 10.70
C ALA A 111 12.21 -22.73 12.10
N ASP A 112 11.14 -22.82 12.89
CA ASP A 112 11.02 -23.60 14.14
C ASP A 112 9.74 -24.46 14.12
N CYS A 113 9.22 -24.81 12.94
CA CYS A 113 8.20 -25.84 12.79
C CYS A 113 8.80 -27.27 12.84
N HIS A 114 9.86 -27.46 13.64
CA HIS A 114 10.32 -28.78 14.08
C HIS A 114 9.78 -29.14 15.49
N VAL A 115 9.05 -28.23 16.15
CA VAL A 115 8.57 -28.39 17.54
C VAL A 115 7.07 -28.77 17.63
N ILE A 116 6.27 -28.63 16.57
CA ILE A 116 4.82 -28.93 16.60
C ILE A 116 4.49 -30.38 16.16
N ARG A 117 5.50 -31.24 15.88
CA ARG A 117 5.26 -32.66 15.55
C ARG A 117 5.10 -33.58 16.77
N HIS A 118 5.13 -33.04 18.00
CA HIS A 118 4.99 -33.84 19.23
C HIS A 118 3.99 -33.28 20.27
N ARG A 119 2.92 -32.60 19.84
CA ARG A 119 1.74 -32.45 20.70
C ARG A 119 0.44 -32.57 19.91
#